data_AF-A0A9D1S8C1-F1
#
_entry.id   AF-A0A9D1S8C1-F1
#
_cell.length_a   1.000
_cell.length_b   1.000
_cell.length_c   1.000
_cell.angle_alpha   90.00
_cell.angle_beta   90.00
_cell.angle_gamma   90.00
#
_symmetry.space_group_name_H-M   'P 1'
#
loop_
_entity.id
_entity.type
_entity.pdbx_description
1 polymer ?
#
loop_
_entity_poly.entity_id
_entity_poly.type
_entity_poly.pdbx_seq_one_letter_code
_entity_poly.pdbx_strand_id
1 'polypeptide(L)'
;MFTFISFEEKEKKTFPFAFGKGSVAETYTESGGITAKKITCVIKNGRINREKLLKKLDGEKLVVCDRERKSLLPAGVRCFSDRKLRERLCGNFAVAAAQRMSRENTNVKIGLFDPDGENSDLPAFLLDCTRNLTVVTYAPEIYSPCADMMLEEKGAVFSLSSNITDLENCDFVIALEPIREKIYPKVNCVIISSDKPSVPLQCQCYWDYSVDVPEQYKKLRPKDVPEITFCGALFELCGVYELGSQIPLVCRNSTTAHTAASMGTYCANIESCHSV
;
A
#
# COMPACT_ATOMS: atom_id res chain seq x y z
N MET A 1 -1.17 21.09 8.07
CA MET A 1 -2.25 21.37 7.09
C MET A 1 -1.88 20.70 5.79
N PHE A 2 -2.82 20.05 5.12
CA PHE A 2 -2.60 19.40 3.83
C PHE A 2 -3.81 19.61 2.92
N THR A 3 -3.63 19.41 1.62
CA THR A 3 -4.60 19.83 0.61
C THR A 3 -5.16 18.67 -0.18
N PHE A 4 -6.49 18.61 -0.24
CA PHE A 4 -7.25 17.74 -1.10
C PHE A 4 -7.68 18.45 -2.37
N ILE A 5 -7.67 17.70 -3.47
CA ILE A 5 -8.46 18.04 -4.66
C ILE A 5 -9.52 16.97 -4.85
N SER A 6 -10.78 17.41 -4.82
CA SER A 6 -11.94 16.58 -5.11
C SER A 6 -12.49 16.96 -6.48
N PHE A 7 -12.83 15.97 -7.30
CA PHE A 7 -13.28 16.16 -8.67
C PHE A 7 -14.73 15.71 -8.83
N GLU A 8 -15.63 16.66 -9.09
CA GLU A 8 -17.06 16.39 -9.25
C GLU A 8 -17.45 16.48 -10.73
N GLU A 9 -18.05 15.44 -11.28
CA GLU A 9 -18.60 15.49 -12.63
C GLU A 9 -19.99 16.14 -12.61
N LYS A 10 -20.20 17.12 -13.48
CA LYS A 10 -21.56 17.55 -13.82
C LYS A 10 -22.05 16.76 -15.01
N GLU A 11 -23.19 16.09 -14.84
CA GLU A 11 -23.92 15.46 -15.93
C GLU A 11 -24.10 16.44 -17.10
N LYS A 12 -23.92 15.92 -18.32
CA LYS A 12 -24.26 16.65 -19.55
C LYS A 12 -25.74 16.98 -19.51
N LYS A 13 -26.11 18.20 -19.12
CA LYS A 13 -27.41 18.74 -19.50
C LYS A 13 -27.46 18.76 -21.03
N THR A 14 -28.48 18.14 -21.61
CA THR A 14 -28.84 18.06 -23.03
C THR A 14 -29.23 19.42 -23.63
N PHE A 15 -28.51 20.49 -23.27
CA PHE A 15 -28.71 21.83 -23.81
C PHE A 15 -27.44 22.28 -24.54
N PRO A 16 -27.51 22.55 -25.86
CA PRO A 16 -26.33 22.71 -26.71
C PRO A 16 -25.52 24.00 -26.50
N PHE A 17 -25.81 24.82 -25.48
CA PHE A 17 -25.26 26.19 -25.38
C PHE A 17 -24.64 26.60 -24.04
N ALA A 18 -24.39 25.69 -23.09
CA ALA A 18 -23.72 26.06 -21.84
C ALA A 18 -22.17 26.03 -21.96
N PHE A 19 -21.57 27.03 -22.63
CA PHE A 19 -20.12 27.26 -22.67
C PHE A 19 -19.55 27.82 -21.34
N GLY A 20 -19.90 27.21 -20.21
CA GLY A 20 -19.36 27.61 -18.90
C GLY A 20 -18.08 26.85 -18.56
N LYS A 21 -16.99 27.55 -18.22
CA LYS A 21 -15.80 26.94 -17.59
C LYS A 21 -16.23 26.19 -16.31
N GLY A 22 -15.53 25.11 -15.95
CA GLY A 22 -15.70 24.44 -14.65
C GLY A 22 -15.57 25.42 -13.48
N SER A 23 -16.22 25.12 -12.35
CA SER A 23 -16.05 25.89 -11.12
C SER A 23 -14.99 25.25 -10.23
N VAL A 24 -14.29 26.09 -9.47
CA VAL A 24 -13.34 25.65 -8.45
C VAL A 24 -13.75 26.37 -7.17
N ALA A 25 -14.01 25.61 -6.12
CA ALA A 25 -14.36 26.10 -4.80
C ALA A 25 -13.34 25.60 -3.78
N GLU A 26 -13.18 26.34 -2.68
CA GLU A 26 -12.24 26.04 -1.61
C GLU A 26 -12.98 26.08 -0.29
N THR A 27 -12.67 25.12 0.57
CA THR A 27 -13.22 24.98 1.91
C THR A 27 -12.15 24.48 2.86
N TYR A 28 -12.24 24.85 4.13
CA TYR A 28 -11.37 24.34 5.18
C TYR A 28 -12.20 23.49 6.15
N THR A 29 -11.64 22.38 6.59
CA THR A 29 -12.28 21.50 7.56
C THR A 29 -11.26 21.08 8.59
N GLU A 30 -11.65 21.12 9.87
CA GLU A 30 -10.79 20.73 10.98
C GLU A 30 -11.38 19.53 11.71
N SER A 31 -10.55 18.52 11.99
CA SER A 31 -10.93 17.31 12.70
C SER A 31 -9.72 16.66 13.34
N GLY A 32 -9.85 16.17 14.58
CA GLY A 32 -8.80 15.40 15.24
C GLY A 32 -7.45 16.13 15.31
N GLY A 33 -7.46 17.46 15.49
CA GLY A 33 -6.25 18.30 15.51
C GLY A 33 -5.63 18.59 14.14
N ILE A 34 -6.28 18.19 13.04
CA ILE A 34 -5.77 18.36 11.69
C ILE A 34 -6.70 19.28 10.89
N THR A 35 -6.11 20.31 10.29
CA THR A 35 -6.77 21.19 9.32
C THR A 35 -6.48 20.70 7.90
N ALA A 36 -7.54 20.45 7.14
CA ALA A 36 -7.48 20.10 5.72
C ALA A 36 -8.06 21.22 4.85
N LYS A 37 -7.34 21.57 3.79
CA LYS A 37 -7.80 22.45 2.72
C LYS A 37 -8.39 21.59 1.61
N LYS A 38 -9.68 21.72 1.30
CA LYS A 38 -10.34 20.99 0.22
C LYS A 38 -10.63 21.93 -0.94
N ILE A 39 -10.05 21.65 -2.10
CA ILE A 39 -10.36 22.31 -3.37
C ILE A 39 -11.28 21.40 -4.17
N THR A 40 -12.50 21.84 -4.41
CA THR A 40 -13.50 21.09 -5.19
C THR A 40 -13.51 21.60 -6.63
N CYS A 41 -13.20 20.74 -7.59
CA CYS A 41 -13.13 21.02 -9.02
C CYS A 41 -14.29 20.37 -9.75
N VAL A 42 -15.16 21.17 -10.37
CA VAL A 42 -16.23 20.65 -11.22
C VAL A 42 -15.69 20.39 -12.62
N ILE A 43 -15.71 19.13 -13.04
CA ILE A 43 -15.38 18.68 -14.39
C ILE A 43 -16.57 18.95 -15.31
N LYS A 44 -16.30 19.62 -16.43
CA LYS A 44 -17.25 19.81 -17.53
C LYS A 44 -16.60 19.38 -18.84
N ASN A 45 -17.22 18.44 -19.55
CA ASN A 45 -16.69 17.90 -20.81
C ASN A 45 -15.22 17.43 -20.69
N GLY A 46 -14.89 16.72 -19.61
CA GLY A 46 -13.53 16.22 -19.33
C GLY A 46 -12.50 17.30 -18.98
N ARG A 47 -12.91 18.56 -18.76
CA ARG A 47 -12.03 19.68 -18.47
C ARG A 47 -12.35 20.36 -17.15
N ILE A 48 -11.32 20.87 -16.48
CA ILE A 48 -11.42 21.71 -15.29
C ILE A 48 -10.90 23.13 -15.55
N ASN A 49 -11.24 24.09 -14.69
CA ASN A 49 -10.69 25.43 -14.75
C ASN A 49 -9.31 25.50 -14.08
N ARG A 50 -8.26 25.18 -14.84
CA ARG A 50 -6.87 25.10 -14.35
C ARG A 50 -6.34 26.42 -13.79
N GLU A 51 -6.70 27.55 -14.37
CA GLU A 51 -6.27 28.86 -13.88
C GLU A 51 -6.82 29.14 -12.48
N LYS A 52 -8.11 28.88 -12.26
CA LYS A 52 -8.72 29.00 -10.92
C LYS A 52 -8.12 28.00 -9.93
N LEU A 53 -7.84 26.77 -10.37
CA LEU A 53 -7.19 25.77 -9.53
C LEU A 53 -5.79 26.23 -9.09
N LEU A 54 -4.96 26.72 -10.02
CA LEU A 54 -3.63 27.24 -9.68
C LEU A 54 -3.68 28.38 -8.66
N LYS A 55 -4.63 29.32 -8.81
CA LYS A 55 -4.85 30.39 -7.83
C LYS A 55 -5.23 29.86 -6.45
N LYS A 56 -6.01 28.77 -6.39
CA LYS A 56 -6.42 28.13 -5.12
C LYS A 56 -5.34 27.24 -4.52
N LEU A 57 -4.44 26.68 -5.32
CA LEU A 57 -3.30 25.92 -4.82
C LEU A 57 -2.27 26.82 -4.14
N ASP A 58 -2.17 28.08 -4.55
CA ASP A 58 -1.31 29.07 -3.89
C ASP A 58 0.15 28.59 -3.71
N GLY A 59 0.72 28.04 -4.79
CA GLY A 59 2.09 27.54 -4.81
C GLY A 59 2.27 26.11 -4.27
N GLU A 60 1.24 25.46 -3.74
CA GLU A 60 1.30 24.06 -3.32
C GLU A 60 1.61 23.13 -4.50
N LYS A 61 2.62 22.28 -4.33
CA LYS A 61 3.12 21.35 -5.35
C LYS A 61 2.79 19.88 -5.09
N LEU A 62 2.21 19.57 -3.94
CA LEU A 62 1.83 18.21 -3.54
C LEU A 62 0.40 18.26 -3.00
N VAL A 63 -0.48 17.45 -3.58
CA VAL A 63 -1.90 17.41 -3.24
C VAL A 63 -2.39 15.98 -3.14
N VAL A 64 -3.40 15.75 -2.31
CA VAL A 64 -4.06 14.46 -2.19
C VAL A 64 -5.29 14.46 -3.10
N CYS A 65 -5.33 13.57 -4.08
CA CYS A 65 -6.48 13.42 -4.96
C CYS A 65 -6.62 11.98 -5.44
N ASP A 66 -7.71 11.70 -6.15
CA ASP A 66 -7.86 10.46 -6.89
C ASP A 66 -6.71 10.31 -7.92
N ARG A 67 -5.96 9.20 -7.83
CA ARG A 67 -4.81 8.89 -8.69
C ARG A 67 -5.23 8.73 -10.16
N GLU A 68 -6.45 8.27 -10.43
CA GLU A 68 -6.97 8.13 -11.80
C GLU A 68 -7.17 9.50 -12.46
N ARG A 69 -7.40 10.54 -11.65
CA ARG A 69 -7.64 11.92 -12.08
C ARG A 69 -6.38 12.79 -12.06
N LYS A 70 -5.20 12.22 -11.80
CA LYS A 70 -3.91 12.95 -11.75
C LYS A 70 -3.62 13.74 -13.03
N SER A 71 -4.12 13.31 -14.18
CA SER A 71 -3.94 13.97 -15.48
C SER A 71 -4.64 15.33 -15.58
N LEU A 72 -5.59 15.61 -14.68
CA LEU A 72 -6.28 16.89 -14.61
C LEU A 72 -5.45 17.96 -13.87
N LEU A 73 -4.45 17.55 -13.09
CA LEU A 73 -3.62 18.46 -12.31
C LEU A 73 -2.85 19.45 -13.21
N PRO A 74 -2.61 20.69 -12.74
CA PRO A 74 -1.72 21.62 -13.42
C PRO A 74 -0.27 21.09 -13.48
N ALA A 75 0.49 21.58 -14.46
CA ALA A 75 1.92 21.24 -14.55
C ALA A 75 2.67 21.66 -13.28
N GLY A 76 3.57 20.79 -12.81
CA GLY A 76 4.36 21.01 -11.58
C GLY A 76 3.64 20.65 -10.27
N VAL A 77 2.35 20.31 -10.32
CA VAL A 77 1.58 19.82 -9.17
C VAL A 77 1.56 18.29 -9.20
N ARG A 78 2.05 17.66 -8.14
CA ARG A 78 2.12 16.20 -8.00
C ARG A 78 1.00 15.69 -7.11
N CYS A 79 0.48 14.52 -7.46
CA CYS A 79 -0.38 13.75 -6.57
C CYS A 79 0.48 13.08 -5.50
N PHE A 80 0.02 13.15 -4.25
CA PHE A 80 0.56 12.40 -3.13
C PHE A 80 0.50 10.89 -3.40
N SER A 81 1.48 10.16 -2.87
CA SER A 81 1.59 8.71 -2.98
C SER A 81 1.65 8.12 -1.59
N ASP A 82 0.65 7.33 -1.22
CA ASP A 82 0.55 6.53 0.01
C ASP A 82 1.53 5.32 0.07
N ARG A 83 2.73 5.46 -0.51
CA ARG A 83 3.70 4.35 -0.64
C ARG A 83 4.12 3.81 0.73
N LYS A 84 4.55 4.69 1.65
CA LYS A 84 5.10 4.27 2.95
C LYS A 84 4.04 3.59 3.81
N LEU A 85 2.81 4.09 3.79
CA LEU A 85 1.72 3.42 4.50
C LEU A 85 1.41 2.05 3.88
N ARG A 86 1.36 1.93 2.56
CA ARG A 86 1.13 0.64 1.87
C ARG A 86 2.18 -0.41 2.22
N GLU A 87 3.45 -0.02 2.27
CA GLU A 87 4.56 -0.88 2.72
C GLU A 87 4.32 -1.41 4.14
N ARG A 88 4.02 -0.52 5.10
CA ARG A 88 3.72 -0.94 6.48
C ARG A 88 2.51 -1.85 6.58
N LEU A 89 1.42 -1.51 5.89
CA LEU A 89 0.20 -2.30 5.87
C LEU A 89 0.40 -3.68 5.24
N CYS A 90 1.20 -3.76 4.17
CA CYS A 90 1.61 -5.02 3.55
C CYS A 90 2.35 -5.90 4.56
N GLY A 91 3.36 -5.34 5.25
CA GLY A 91 4.09 -6.03 6.31
C GLY A 91 3.17 -6.53 7.42
N ASN A 92 2.31 -5.66 7.97
CA ASN A 92 1.38 -6.00 9.05
C ASN A 92 0.41 -7.12 8.64
N PHE A 93 -0.18 -7.02 7.44
CA PHE A 93 -1.08 -8.06 6.91
C PHE A 93 -0.36 -9.39 6.75
N ALA A 94 0.86 -9.37 6.19
CA ALA A 94 1.65 -10.56 5.94
C ALA A 94 2.12 -11.23 7.22
N VAL A 95 2.56 -10.47 8.24
CA VAL A 95 2.90 -11.00 9.56
C VAL A 95 1.67 -11.64 10.22
N ALA A 96 0.51 -10.98 10.19
CA ALA A 96 -0.71 -11.54 10.75
C ALA A 96 -1.15 -12.83 10.04
N ALA A 97 -0.98 -12.91 8.71
CA ALA A 97 -1.24 -14.12 7.94
C ALA A 97 -0.22 -15.23 8.27
N ALA A 98 1.07 -14.88 8.38
CA ALA A 98 2.14 -15.82 8.72
C ALA A 98 1.98 -16.41 10.12
N GLN A 99 1.57 -15.61 11.11
CA GLN A 99 1.24 -16.07 12.46
C GLN A 99 0.06 -17.05 12.48
N ARG A 100 -0.91 -16.90 11.57
CA ARG A 100 -2.01 -17.86 11.44
C ARG A 100 -1.56 -19.15 10.77
N MET A 101 -0.72 -19.02 9.74
CA MET A 101 -0.13 -20.13 8.98
C MET A 101 0.79 -21.00 9.83
N SER A 102 1.63 -20.40 10.68
CA SER A 102 2.61 -21.10 11.52
C SER A 102 1.99 -22.00 12.58
N ARG A 103 0.72 -21.77 12.95
CA ARG A 103 -0.05 -22.67 13.82
C ARG A 103 -0.32 -24.03 13.18
N GLU A 104 -0.31 -24.09 11.85
CA GLU A 104 -0.59 -25.28 11.07
C GLU A 104 0.69 -25.87 10.45
N ASN A 105 1.63 -25.02 9.99
CA ASN A 105 2.89 -25.44 9.38
C ASN A 105 4.02 -24.42 9.59
N THR A 106 5.07 -24.80 10.32
CA THR A 106 6.25 -23.95 10.58
C THR A 106 7.38 -24.09 9.55
N ASN A 107 7.28 -25.02 8.61
CA ASN A 107 8.32 -25.28 7.61
C ASN A 107 8.21 -24.40 6.36
N VAL A 108 7.14 -23.59 6.28
CA VAL A 108 6.88 -22.68 5.15
C VAL A 108 8.06 -21.75 4.93
N LYS A 109 8.59 -21.70 3.70
CA LYS A 109 9.68 -20.79 3.33
C LYS A 109 9.10 -19.41 3.04
N ILE A 110 9.49 -18.42 3.85
CA ILE A 110 9.05 -17.03 3.69
C ILE A 110 10.14 -16.22 3.01
N GLY A 111 9.77 -15.51 1.94
CA GLY A 111 10.61 -14.52 1.29
C GLY A 111 10.17 -13.11 1.67
N LEU A 112 11.09 -12.24 2.07
CA LEU A 112 10.86 -10.82 2.26
C LEU A 112 11.65 -10.05 1.20
N PHE A 113 10.95 -9.29 0.38
CA PHE A 113 11.55 -8.36 -0.58
C PHE A 113 11.36 -6.94 -0.06
N ASP A 114 12.45 -6.38 0.47
CA ASP A 114 12.55 -5.03 1.03
C ASP A 114 13.82 -4.36 0.50
N PRO A 115 13.81 -3.88 -0.76
CA PRO A 115 14.98 -3.35 -1.46
C PRO A 115 15.68 -2.22 -0.70
N ASP A 116 14.90 -1.26 -0.21
CA ASP A 116 15.39 -0.05 0.45
C ASP A 116 15.71 -0.25 1.94
N GLY A 117 15.31 -1.38 2.53
CA GLY A 117 15.57 -1.70 3.95
C GLY A 117 14.76 -0.88 4.97
N GLU A 118 13.73 -0.13 4.52
CA GLU A 118 12.90 0.70 5.41
C GLU A 118 12.07 -0.12 6.42
N ASN A 119 12.02 -1.45 6.28
CA ASN A 119 11.20 -2.35 7.09
C ASN A 119 12.03 -3.48 7.75
N SER A 120 13.27 -3.18 8.10
CA SER A 120 14.21 -4.12 8.74
C SER A 120 13.79 -4.63 10.12
N ASP A 121 12.69 -4.10 10.68
CA ASP A 121 12.05 -4.62 11.89
C ASP A 121 11.19 -5.87 11.65
N LEU A 122 10.72 -6.11 10.41
CA LEU A 122 9.83 -7.23 10.08
C LEU A 122 10.41 -8.64 10.33
N PRO A 123 11.70 -8.94 10.05
CA PRO A 123 12.29 -10.24 10.35
C PRO A 123 12.07 -10.69 11.79
N ALA A 124 12.08 -9.77 12.76
CA ALA A 124 11.85 -10.11 14.16
C ALA A 124 10.50 -10.80 14.38
N PHE A 125 9.46 -10.38 13.68
CA PHE A 125 8.13 -11.00 13.76
C PHE A 125 8.00 -12.25 12.89
N LEU A 126 8.66 -12.27 11.73
CA LEU A 126 8.59 -13.39 10.78
C LEU A 126 9.35 -14.62 11.26
N LEU A 127 10.45 -14.44 12.00
CA LEU A 127 11.22 -15.54 12.60
C LEU A 127 10.44 -16.29 13.69
N ASP A 128 9.42 -15.67 14.29
CA ASP A 128 8.50 -16.37 15.19
C ASP A 128 7.53 -17.30 14.42
N CYS A 129 7.45 -17.14 13.09
CA CYS A 129 6.53 -17.87 12.22
C CYS A 129 7.21 -18.92 11.36
N THR A 130 8.51 -18.78 11.06
CA THR A 130 9.25 -19.71 10.20
C THR A 130 10.72 -19.85 10.61
N ARG A 131 11.30 -21.01 10.28
CA ARG A 131 12.76 -21.24 10.32
C ARG A 131 13.47 -20.94 8.99
N ASN A 132 12.70 -20.70 7.92
CA ASN A 132 13.19 -20.56 6.56
C ASN A 132 12.84 -19.16 6.03
N LEU A 133 13.49 -18.13 6.59
CA LEU A 133 13.32 -16.75 6.14
C LEU A 133 14.46 -16.35 5.20
N THR A 134 14.11 -15.87 4.01
CA THR A 134 15.02 -15.25 3.05
C THR A 134 14.65 -13.78 2.90
N VAL A 135 15.61 -12.88 3.13
CA VAL A 135 15.47 -11.44 2.92
C VAL A 135 16.26 -11.06 1.67
N VAL A 136 15.57 -10.51 0.68
CA VAL A 136 16.16 -9.89 -0.49
C VAL A 136 16.12 -8.37 -0.31
N THR A 137 17.30 -7.75 -0.30
CA THR A 137 17.47 -6.31 -0.12
C THR A 137 18.66 -5.78 -0.93
N TYR A 138 18.64 -4.49 -1.26
CA TYR A 138 19.77 -3.77 -1.84
C TYR A 138 20.49 -2.89 -0.81
N ALA A 139 20.04 -2.91 0.44
CA ALA A 139 20.62 -2.20 1.57
C ALA A 139 21.10 -3.19 2.67
N PRO A 140 22.08 -4.08 2.36
CA PRO A 140 22.53 -5.10 3.29
C PRO A 140 23.11 -4.53 4.60
N GLU A 141 23.65 -3.30 4.57
CA GLU A 141 24.15 -2.58 5.74
C GLU A 141 23.06 -2.29 6.79
N ILE A 142 21.79 -2.22 6.39
CA ILE A 142 20.66 -2.07 7.31
C ILE A 142 20.31 -3.41 7.96
N TYR A 143 20.33 -4.49 7.19
CA TYR A 143 19.92 -5.83 7.64
C TYR A 143 21.00 -6.61 8.37
N SER A 144 22.28 -6.34 8.13
CA SER A 144 23.37 -7.11 8.76
C SER A 144 23.37 -6.98 10.30
N PRO A 145 23.23 -5.76 10.89
CA PRO A 145 23.06 -5.62 12.34
C PRO A 145 21.77 -6.28 12.86
N CYS A 146 20.70 -6.26 12.07
CA CYS A 146 19.46 -6.94 12.43
C CYS A 146 19.66 -8.46 12.50
N ALA A 147 20.44 -9.05 11.59
CA ALA A 147 20.74 -10.49 11.61
C ALA A 147 21.53 -10.88 12.87
N ASP A 148 22.54 -10.09 13.24
CA ASP A 148 23.32 -10.31 14.46
C ASP A 148 22.43 -10.22 15.71
N MET A 149 21.60 -9.19 15.80
CA MET A 149 20.64 -9.02 16.90
C MET A 149 19.64 -10.19 16.98
N MET A 150 19.13 -10.68 15.85
CA MET A 150 18.23 -11.85 15.84
C MET A 150 18.92 -13.13 16.30
N LEU A 151 20.19 -13.32 15.96
CA LEU A 151 20.97 -14.46 16.43
C LEU A 151 21.20 -14.37 17.95
N GLU A 152 21.56 -13.19 18.46
CA GLU A 152 21.80 -12.96 19.88
C GLU A 152 20.52 -13.08 20.74
N GLU A 153 19.42 -12.46 20.31
CA GLU A 153 18.19 -12.39 21.10
C GLU A 153 17.29 -13.63 20.93
N LYS A 154 17.25 -14.21 19.72
CA LYS A 154 16.32 -15.30 19.38
C LYS A 154 17.00 -16.62 19.02
N GLY A 155 18.32 -16.65 18.86
CA GLY A 155 19.03 -17.82 18.35
C GLY A 155 18.62 -18.18 16.92
N ALA A 156 18.11 -17.19 16.15
CA ALA A 156 17.52 -17.38 14.83
C ALA A 156 18.29 -16.59 13.78
N VAL A 157 18.39 -17.15 12.57
CA VAL A 157 19.11 -16.55 11.44
C VAL A 157 18.18 -16.53 10.23
N PHE A 158 18.31 -15.52 9.38
CA PHE A 158 17.70 -15.46 8.06
C PHE A 158 18.78 -15.33 6.98
N SER A 159 18.49 -15.82 5.78
CA SER A 159 19.38 -15.65 4.63
C SER A 159 19.25 -14.24 4.07
N LEU A 160 20.36 -13.53 3.93
CA LEU A 160 20.41 -12.23 3.28
C LEU A 160 20.89 -12.39 1.85
N SER A 161 20.18 -11.79 0.90
CA SER A 161 20.53 -11.82 -0.52
C SER A 161 20.26 -10.48 -1.19
N SER A 162 20.99 -10.22 -2.27
CA SER A 162 20.74 -9.11 -3.19
C SER A 162 20.12 -9.58 -4.52
N ASN A 163 19.81 -10.87 -4.64
CA ASN A 163 19.25 -11.45 -5.85
C ASN A 163 17.76 -11.79 -5.68
N ILE A 164 16.91 -11.13 -6.48
CA ILE A 164 15.45 -11.32 -6.43
C ILE A 164 15.01 -12.75 -6.81
N THR A 165 15.83 -13.48 -7.58
CA THR A 165 15.49 -14.87 -7.94
C THR A 165 15.51 -15.81 -6.74
N ASP A 166 16.12 -15.43 -5.62
CA ASP A 166 16.13 -16.27 -4.43
C ASP A 166 14.72 -16.41 -3.81
N LEU A 167 13.80 -15.49 -4.14
CA LEU A 167 12.38 -15.58 -3.78
C LEU A 167 11.65 -16.71 -4.51
N GLU A 168 12.18 -17.23 -5.62
CA GLU A 168 11.52 -18.27 -6.41
C GLU A 168 11.34 -19.59 -5.64
N ASN A 169 12.18 -19.81 -4.61
CA ASN A 169 12.14 -20.99 -3.76
C ASN A 169 11.16 -20.86 -2.57
N CYS A 170 10.60 -19.68 -2.35
CA CYS A 170 9.72 -19.37 -1.22
C CYS A 170 8.26 -19.81 -1.50
N ASP A 171 7.57 -20.25 -0.45
CA ASP A 171 6.14 -20.58 -0.47
C ASP A 171 5.28 -19.32 -0.35
N PHE A 172 5.75 -18.38 0.47
CA PHE A 172 5.05 -17.15 0.80
C PHE A 172 6.01 -15.97 0.68
N VAL A 173 5.75 -15.06 -0.25
CA VAL A 173 6.60 -13.89 -0.50
C VAL A 173 5.88 -12.62 -0.06
N ILE A 174 6.58 -11.78 0.69
CA ILE A 174 6.17 -10.47 1.16
C ILE A 174 6.98 -9.44 0.38
N ALA A 175 6.36 -8.77 -0.58
CA ALA A 175 7.00 -7.79 -1.45
C ALA A 175 6.60 -6.38 -1.06
N LEU A 176 7.39 -5.76 -0.19
CA LEU A 176 7.13 -4.40 0.30
C LEU A 176 7.30 -3.37 -0.81
N GLU A 177 7.98 -3.71 -1.89
CA GLU A 177 7.93 -2.96 -3.13
C GLU A 177 7.35 -3.79 -4.28
N PRO A 178 6.75 -3.14 -5.30
CA PRO A 178 6.23 -3.86 -6.45
C PRO A 178 7.36 -4.56 -7.20
N ILE A 179 7.22 -5.86 -7.42
CA ILE A 179 8.17 -6.62 -8.22
C ILE A 179 8.15 -6.07 -9.66
N ARG A 180 9.32 -5.64 -10.14
CA ARG A 180 9.51 -5.05 -11.47
C ARG A 180 10.28 -5.93 -12.44
N GLU A 181 10.92 -6.96 -11.92
CA GLU A 181 11.73 -7.91 -12.66
C GLU A 181 11.01 -9.24 -12.76
N LYS A 182 11.23 -9.95 -13.87
CA LYS A 182 10.60 -11.24 -14.09
C LYS A 182 11.27 -12.28 -13.20
N ILE A 183 10.49 -12.85 -12.29
CA ILE A 183 10.84 -14.04 -11.52
C ILE A 183 9.88 -15.19 -11.88
N TYR A 184 10.27 -16.40 -11.55
CA TYR A 184 9.51 -17.63 -11.75
C TYR A 184 9.21 -18.28 -10.38
N PRO A 185 8.23 -17.74 -9.62
CA PRO A 185 7.87 -18.32 -8.34
C PRO A 185 7.48 -19.78 -8.53
N LYS A 186 7.87 -20.64 -7.58
CA LYS A 186 7.45 -22.05 -7.63
C LYS A 186 5.93 -22.20 -7.63
N VAL A 187 5.49 -23.38 -8.03
CA VAL A 187 4.07 -23.74 -8.07
C VAL A 187 3.42 -23.48 -6.71
N ASN A 188 2.25 -22.86 -6.74
CA ASN A 188 1.46 -22.45 -5.57
C ASN A 188 2.10 -21.41 -4.64
N CYS A 189 3.18 -20.74 -5.04
CA CYS A 189 3.67 -19.57 -4.30
C CYS A 189 2.54 -18.52 -4.15
N VAL A 190 2.46 -17.91 -2.97
CA VAL A 190 1.57 -16.76 -2.71
C VAL A 190 2.43 -15.53 -2.47
N ILE A 191 2.12 -14.45 -3.19
CA ILE A 191 2.81 -13.17 -3.05
C ILE A 191 1.84 -12.13 -2.51
N ILE A 192 2.21 -11.49 -1.42
CA ILE A 192 1.55 -10.28 -0.90
C ILE A 192 2.48 -9.11 -1.21
N SER A 193 1.98 -8.11 -1.94
CA SER A 193 2.78 -6.95 -2.35
C SER A 193 2.16 -5.63 -1.91
N SER A 194 2.95 -4.59 -1.71
CA SER A 194 2.43 -3.26 -1.30
C SER A 194 1.64 -2.55 -2.40
N ASP A 195 1.95 -2.83 -3.67
CA ASP A 195 1.24 -2.35 -4.84
C ASP A 195 1.32 -3.39 -5.97
N LYS A 196 0.56 -3.15 -7.05
CA LYS A 196 0.47 -4.09 -8.16
C LYS A 196 1.85 -4.35 -8.78
N PRO A 197 2.28 -5.61 -8.94
CA PRO A 197 3.50 -5.93 -9.66
C PRO A 197 3.51 -5.30 -11.06
N SER A 198 4.68 -4.84 -11.49
CA SER A 198 4.85 -4.22 -12.82
C SER A 198 5.00 -5.26 -13.93
N VAL A 199 5.23 -6.52 -13.56
CA VAL A 199 5.35 -7.66 -14.48
C VAL A 199 4.28 -8.72 -14.16
N PRO A 200 3.84 -9.50 -15.16
CA PRO A 200 2.99 -10.65 -14.90
C PRO A 200 3.73 -11.70 -14.06
N LEU A 201 3.09 -12.18 -13.00
CA LEU A 201 3.60 -13.25 -12.14
C LEU A 201 2.72 -14.50 -12.31
N GLN A 202 3.34 -15.66 -12.46
CA GLN A 202 2.63 -16.95 -12.63
C GLN A 202 2.25 -17.57 -11.28
N CYS A 203 1.65 -16.77 -10.41
CA CYS A 203 1.28 -17.18 -9.04
C CYS A 203 0.11 -16.32 -8.53
N GLN A 204 -0.40 -16.66 -7.34
CA GLN A 204 -1.41 -15.83 -6.69
C GLN A 204 -0.73 -14.63 -6.06
N CYS A 205 -0.98 -13.43 -6.59
CA CYS A 205 -0.44 -12.18 -6.05
C CYS A 205 -1.57 -11.26 -5.59
N TYR A 206 -1.43 -10.65 -4.40
CA TYR A 206 -2.41 -9.75 -3.76
C TYR A 206 -1.74 -8.42 -3.42
N TRP A 207 -2.39 -7.29 -3.71
CA TRP A 207 -1.72 -5.98 -3.66
C TRP A 207 -2.60 -4.77 -3.32
N ASP A 208 -3.90 -4.97 -3.14
CA ASP A 208 -4.82 -3.89 -2.79
C ASP A 208 -5.39 -4.10 -1.39
N TYR A 209 -5.45 -3.04 -0.60
CA TYR A 209 -5.71 -3.11 0.83
C TYR A 209 -6.91 -2.24 1.21
N SER A 210 -7.82 -2.82 1.99
CA SER A 210 -8.88 -2.09 2.68
C SER A 210 -8.41 -1.70 4.07
N VAL A 211 -8.58 -0.43 4.42
CA VAL A 211 -8.21 0.13 5.73
C VAL A 211 -9.39 0.87 6.33
N ASP A 212 -9.45 0.89 7.66
CA ASP A 212 -10.41 1.72 8.35
C ASP A 212 -9.87 3.14 8.54
N VAL A 213 -10.68 4.11 8.15
CA VAL A 213 -10.43 5.51 8.46
C VAL A 213 -10.88 5.77 9.91
N PRO A 214 -10.01 6.24 10.82
CA PRO A 214 -10.42 6.53 12.19
C PRO A 214 -11.57 7.55 12.24
N GLU A 215 -12.54 7.33 13.12
CA GLU A 215 -13.77 8.13 13.23
C GLU A 215 -13.49 9.64 13.29
N GLN A 216 -12.48 10.02 14.09
CA GLN A 216 -12.08 11.41 14.26
C GLN A 216 -11.54 12.08 12.99
N TYR A 217 -11.28 11.35 11.90
CA TYR A 217 -10.79 11.91 10.64
C TYR A 217 -11.77 11.73 9.47
N LYS A 218 -12.84 10.93 9.63
CA LYS A 218 -13.80 10.62 8.54
C LYS A 218 -14.38 11.87 7.89
N LYS A 219 -14.65 12.93 8.67
CA LYS A 219 -15.20 14.19 8.12
C LYS A 219 -14.23 14.99 7.24
N LEU A 220 -12.92 14.70 7.29
CA LEU A 220 -11.92 15.36 6.44
C LEU A 220 -11.85 14.73 5.04
N ARG A 221 -12.23 13.45 4.89
CA ARG A 221 -12.03 12.70 3.65
C ARG A 221 -13.01 13.11 2.56
N PRO A 222 -12.54 13.56 1.38
CA PRO A 222 -13.39 13.65 0.19
C PRO A 222 -13.84 12.26 -0.28
N LYS A 223 -15.10 12.13 -0.72
CA LYS A 223 -15.68 10.84 -1.12
C LYS A 223 -14.93 10.13 -2.26
N ASP A 224 -14.37 10.91 -3.18
CA ASP A 224 -13.63 10.44 -4.35
C ASP A 224 -12.16 10.10 -4.07
N VAL A 225 -11.65 10.39 -2.87
CA VAL A 225 -10.30 9.99 -2.46
C VAL A 225 -10.35 8.62 -1.80
N PRO A 226 -9.61 7.61 -2.30
CA PRO A 226 -9.54 6.28 -1.69
C PRO A 226 -9.11 6.34 -0.22
N GLU A 227 -9.65 5.44 0.59
CA GLU A 227 -9.39 5.40 2.05
C GLU A 227 -7.91 5.23 2.36
N ILE A 228 -7.22 4.33 1.64
CA ILE A 228 -5.78 4.12 1.82
C ILE A 228 -4.95 5.35 1.46
N THR A 229 -5.31 6.08 0.40
CA THR A 229 -4.62 7.33 0.02
C THR A 229 -4.88 8.43 1.04
N PHE A 230 -6.09 8.52 1.59
CA PHE A 230 -6.42 9.44 2.67
C PHE A 230 -5.64 9.11 3.96
N CYS A 231 -5.64 7.85 4.39
CA CYS A 231 -4.87 7.40 5.55
C CYS A 231 -3.37 7.61 5.33
N GLY A 232 -2.85 7.37 4.12
CA GLY A 232 -1.45 7.62 3.79
C GLY A 232 -1.08 9.09 3.96
N ALA A 233 -1.97 10.01 3.56
CA ALA A 233 -1.74 11.44 3.75
C ALA A 233 -1.75 11.84 5.24
N LEU A 234 -2.62 11.25 6.05
CA LEU A 234 -2.61 11.46 7.50
C LEU A 234 -1.30 10.93 8.13
N PHE A 235 -0.86 9.75 7.71
CA PHE A 235 0.35 9.10 8.19
C PHE A 235 1.61 9.94 7.83
N GLU A 236 1.81 10.25 6.56
CA GLU A 236 3.05 10.88 6.08
C GLU A 236 3.05 12.40 6.22
N LEU A 237 1.93 13.07 5.94
CA LEU A 237 1.88 14.55 5.90
C LEU A 237 1.43 15.17 7.22
N CYS A 238 0.77 14.40 8.09
CA CYS A 238 0.24 14.89 9.36
C CYS A 238 0.83 14.20 10.60
N GLY A 239 1.68 13.18 10.43
CA GLY A 239 2.37 12.51 11.54
C GLY A 239 1.48 11.60 12.39
N VAL A 240 0.37 11.11 11.82
CA VAL A 240 -0.55 10.17 12.49
C VAL A 240 0.02 8.75 12.37
N TYR A 241 1.15 8.51 13.05
CA TYR A 241 1.97 7.31 12.87
C TYR A 241 1.30 6.01 13.34
N GLU A 242 0.30 6.10 14.23
CA GLU A 242 -0.48 4.95 14.69
C GLU A 242 -1.23 4.24 13.54
N LEU A 243 -1.46 4.92 12.42
CA LEU A 243 -2.02 4.30 11.21
C LEU A 243 -1.09 3.21 10.65
N GLY A 244 0.23 3.35 10.87
CA GLY A 244 1.23 2.38 10.44
C GLY A 244 1.18 1.06 11.22
N SER A 245 0.47 1.00 12.35
CA SER A 245 0.28 -0.23 13.14
C SER A 245 -1.01 -0.97 12.81
N GLN A 246 -1.83 -0.45 11.89
CA GLN A 246 -3.07 -1.12 11.51
C GLN A 246 -2.80 -2.41 10.75
N ILE A 247 -3.63 -3.42 11.01
CA ILE A 247 -3.73 -4.59 10.14
C ILE A 247 -4.87 -4.29 9.15
N PRO A 248 -4.63 -4.30 7.83
CA PRO A 248 -5.69 -4.14 6.84
C PRO A 248 -6.82 -5.14 7.06
N LEU A 249 -8.06 -4.67 6.86
CA LEU A 249 -9.24 -5.53 6.97
C LEU A 249 -9.18 -6.67 5.97
N VAL A 250 -8.76 -6.33 4.75
CA VAL A 250 -8.71 -7.25 3.60
C VAL A 250 -7.56 -6.86 2.68
N CYS A 251 -6.84 -7.86 2.16
CA CYS A 251 -5.94 -7.75 1.02
C CYS A 251 -6.56 -8.49 -0.18
N ARG A 252 -6.50 -7.90 -1.36
CA ARG A 252 -7.17 -8.43 -2.57
C ARG A 252 -6.30 -8.32 -3.81
N ASN A 253 -6.67 -9.14 -4.79
CA ASN A 253 -6.22 -9.05 -6.16
C ASN A 253 -7.41 -8.67 -7.06
N SER A 254 -7.31 -8.87 -8.37
CA SER A 254 -8.39 -8.54 -9.31
C SER A 254 -9.66 -9.41 -9.17
N THR A 255 -9.59 -10.55 -8.50
CA THR A 255 -10.64 -11.58 -8.48
C THR A 255 -11.05 -12.05 -7.09
N THR A 256 -10.12 -12.06 -6.13
CA THR A 256 -10.31 -12.63 -4.80
C THR A 256 -9.78 -11.68 -3.72
N ALA A 257 -10.31 -11.86 -2.51
CA ALA A 257 -10.03 -11.00 -1.38
C ALA A 257 -9.95 -11.85 -0.10
N HIS A 258 -8.98 -11.56 0.76
CA HIS A 258 -8.72 -12.31 1.98
C HIS A 258 -8.54 -11.38 3.18
N THR A 259 -9.11 -11.75 4.32
CA THR A 259 -8.60 -11.28 5.62
C THR A 259 -7.26 -11.97 5.92
N ALA A 260 -6.43 -11.41 6.81
CA ALA A 260 -5.16 -12.03 7.19
C ALA A 260 -5.35 -13.46 7.70
N ALA A 261 -6.42 -13.72 8.47
CA ALA A 261 -6.76 -15.05 8.96
C ALA A 261 -7.07 -16.03 7.82
N SER A 262 -7.92 -15.63 6.87
CA SER A 262 -8.26 -16.48 5.72
C SER A 262 -7.07 -16.71 4.79
N MET A 263 -6.18 -15.72 4.66
CA MET A 263 -4.93 -15.85 3.90
C MET A 263 -4.00 -16.88 4.56
N GLY A 264 -3.80 -16.79 5.88
CA GLY A 264 -2.95 -17.74 6.60
C GLY A 264 -3.46 -19.18 6.50
N THR A 265 -4.79 -19.39 6.59
CA THR A 265 -5.40 -20.71 6.37
C THR A 265 -5.28 -21.18 4.92
N TYR A 266 -5.42 -20.28 3.94
CA TYR A 266 -5.20 -20.62 2.53
C TYR A 266 -3.76 -21.09 2.31
N CYS A 267 -2.78 -20.31 2.76
CA CYS A 267 -1.35 -20.63 2.60
C CYS A 267 -0.93 -21.92 3.31
N ALA A 268 -1.47 -22.20 4.51
CA ALA A 268 -1.18 -23.43 5.24
C ALA A 268 -1.61 -24.71 4.50
N ASN A 269 -2.64 -24.63 3.65
CA ASN A 269 -3.22 -25.78 2.94
C ASN A 269 -2.69 -25.95 1.51
N ILE A 270 -1.71 -25.15 1.11
CA ILE A 270 -1.13 -25.23 -0.23
C ILE A 270 -0.38 -26.57 -0.44
N GLU A 271 0.18 -27.15 0.62
CA GLU A 271 0.84 -28.47 0.56
C GLU A 271 -0.15 -29.64 0.66
N SER A 272 -1.33 -29.47 1.26
CA SER A 272 -2.28 -30.56 1.52
C SER A 272 -3.13 -30.97 0.30
N CYS A 273 -3.08 -30.21 -0.80
CA CYS A 273 -3.83 -30.53 -2.02
C CYS A 273 -3.18 -31.60 -2.92
N HIS A 274 -1.98 -32.10 -2.58
CA HIS A 274 -1.24 -33.05 -3.44
C HIS A 274 -0.68 -34.29 -2.72
N SER A 275 -1.26 -34.66 -1.57
CA SER A 275 -1.03 -35.96 -0.92
C SER A 275 -2.19 -36.95 -1.15
N VAL A 276 -2.75 -36.98 -2.37
CA VAL A 276 -3.69 -38.01 -2.85
C VAL A 276 -3.26 -38.52 -4.21
#